data_AF-A0A211ZG91-F1
#
_entry.id   AF-A0A211ZG91-F1
#
_cell.length_a   1.000
_cell.length_b   1.000
_cell.length_c   1.000
_cell.angle_alpha   90.00
_cell.angle_beta   90.00
_cell.angle_gamma   90.00
#
_symmetry.space_group_name_H-M   'P 1'
#
loop_
_entity.id
_entity.type
_entity.pdbx_description
1 polymer ?
#
loop_
_entity_poly.entity_id
_entity_poly.type
_entity_poly.pdbx_seq_one_letter_code
_entity_poly.pdbx_strand_id
1 'polypeptide(L)'
;MSETRAQQEPSMEDILASIRRMITEDDPARGRAAAGEPARPQPAPSSVSVDDDVLELTEALDDPRPAASAPAAAVEDDSVVSPASASAALAALARLNAAAPPPAAAHKSQTVDDLVRELLRPMLKEWLDANLPRLVEQAVEREVSRIASGAVRR
;
A
#
# COMPACT_ATOMS: atom_id res chain seq x y z
N MET A 1 54.83 14.45 11.91
CA MET A 1 54.85 13.51 10.77
C MET A 1 53.41 13.20 10.45
N SER A 2 52.93 13.73 9.33
CA SER A 2 51.56 13.57 8.85
C SER A 2 51.52 12.33 7.97
N GLU A 3 50.91 11.26 8.43
CA GLU A 3 50.55 10.12 7.59
C GLU A 3 49.04 9.83 7.76
N THR A 4 48.29 10.34 6.78
CA THR A 4 47.16 9.67 6.11
C THR A 4 46.07 9.06 6.99
N ARG A 5 45.15 9.89 7.50
CA ARG A 5 43.76 9.45 7.78
C ARG A 5 42.89 9.67 6.54
N ALA A 6 43.27 9.02 5.45
CA ALA A 6 42.43 8.88 4.26
C ALA A 6 42.49 7.41 3.86
N GLN A 7 41.33 6.74 3.90
CA GLN A 7 41.09 5.34 3.49
C GLN A 7 41.39 4.26 4.54
N GLN A 8 40.64 4.26 5.64
CA GLN A 8 40.04 3.00 6.08
C GLN A 8 38.57 3.15 5.74
N GLU A 9 38.19 2.62 4.57
CA GLU A 9 36.79 2.29 4.35
C GLU A 9 36.37 1.42 5.54
N PRO A 10 35.29 1.79 6.26
CA PRO A 10 34.86 1.03 7.43
C PRO A 10 34.74 -0.44 7.03
N SER A 11 35.27 -1.34 7.88
CA SER A 11 35.16 -2.76 7.61
C SER A 11 33.68 -3.13 7.48
N MET A 12 33.35 -4.12 6.66
CA MET A 12 31.98 -4.63 6.51
C MET A 12 31.32 -4.88 7.87
N GLU A 13 32.09 -5.35 8.85
CA GLU A 13 31.64 -5.61 10.22
C GLU A 13 31.30 -4.32 10.98
N ASP A 14 32.03 -3.24 10.75
CA ASP A 14 31.75 -1.93 11.35
C ASP A 14 30.46 -1.32 10.78
N ILE A 15 30.26 -1.46 9.46
CA ILE A 15 29.02 -1.04 8.78
C ILE A 15 27.84 -1.81 9.36
N LEU A 16 27.96 -3.14 9.49
CA LEU A 16 26.90 -3.99 10.03
C LEU A 16 26.65 -3.76 11.53
N ALA A 17 27.69 -3.47 12.30
CA ALA A 17 27.57 -3.11 13.70
C ALA A 17 26.88 -1.74 13.88
N SER A 18 27.19 -0.77 13.03
CA SER A 18 26.55 0.55 13.04
C SER A 18 25.06 0.46 12.72
N ILE A 19 24.67 -0.35 11.72
CA ILE A 19 23.26 -0.57 11.37
C ILE A 19 22.52 -1.30 12.49
N ARG A 20 23.12 -2.36 13.05
CA ARG A 20 22.51 -3.11 14.18
C ARG A 20 22.30 -2.23 15.40
N ARG A 21 23.26 -1.34 15.69
CA ARG A 21 23.17 -0.37 16.79
C ARG A 21 22.04 0.63 16.55
N MET A 22 21.96 1.24 15.36
CA MET A 22 20.89 2.18 15.02
C MET A 22 19.50 1.55 15.18
N ILE A 23 19.29 0.33 14.69
CA ILE A 23 17.98 -0.36 14.77
C ILE A 23 17.61 -0.74 16.20
N THR A 24 18.61 -0.97 17.07
CA THR A 24 18.36 -1.36 18.47
C THR A 24 18.23 -0.15 19.40
N GLU A 25 18.92 0.95 19.12
CA GLU A 25 18.82 2.22 19.87
C GLU A 25 17.62 3.09 19.43
N ASP A 26 17.14 2.97 18.17
CA ASP A 26 16.00 3.73 17.65
C ASP A 26 14.68 3.02 18.00
N ASP A 27 14.33 3.05 19.29
CA ASP A 27 12.98 2.81 19.78
C ASP A 27 12.08 3.97 19.28
N PRO A 28 11.03 3.71 18.48
CA PRO A 28 10.18 4.76 17.90
C PRO A 28 9.31 5.49 18.94
N ALA A 29 9.41 5.18 20.24
CA ALA A 29 8.62 5.80 21.29
C ALA A 29 9.16 7.14 21.82
N ARG A 30 10.24 7.71 21.25
CA ARG A 30 10.80 8.96 21.80
C ARG A 30 11.34 9.93 20.76
N GLY A 31 10.46 10.73 20.16
CA GLY A 31 10.91 12.03 19.64
C GLY A 31 10.18 12.58 18.43
N ARG A 32 8.97 13.08 18.63
CA ARG A 32 8.61 14.35 17.97
C ARG A 32 7.61 15.13 18.80
N ALA A 33 8.09 15.50 19.98
CA ALA A 33 7.65 16.72 20.65
C ALA A 33 8.54 17.88 20.20
N ALA A 34 7.90 19.01 19.87
CA ALA A 34 8.44 20.37 19.69
C ALA A 34 9.26 20.65 18.42
N ALA A 35 9.15 21.79 17.73
CA ALA A 35 8.20 22.91 17.74
C ALA A 35 8.52 23.77 16.50
N GLY A 36 7.48 24.28 15.83
CA GLY A 36 7.58 25.27 14.76
C GLY A 36 6.21 25.93 14.57
N GLU A 37 6.15 27.25 14.73
CA GLU A 37 4.99 28.15 14.87
C GLU A 37 4.03 28.16 13.64
N PRO A 38 2.72 28.54 13.78
CA PRO A 38 1.69 28.19 12.80
C PRO A 38 1.65 29.14 11.60
N ALA A 39 1.95 28.60 10.41
CA ALA A 39 1.69 29.27 9.14
C ALA A 39 0.23 29.06 8.70
N ARG A 40 -0.50 30.16 8.49
CA ARG A 40 -1.86 30.20 7.93
C ARG A 40 -1.85 29.68 6.47
N PRO A 41 -2.73 28.76 6.06
CA PRO A 41 -2.75 28.28 4.68
C PRO A 41 -3.44 29.30 3.75
N GLN A 42 -2.67 29.84 2.80
CA GLN A 42 -3.17 30.49 1.60
C GLN A 42 -3.20 29.43 0.49
N PRO A 43 -4.34 29.12 -0.15
CA PRO A 43 -4.38 28.11 -1.21
C PRO A 43 -3.82 28.71 -2.51
N ALA A 44 -2.56 28.44 -2.81
CA ALA A 44 -2.04 28.49 -4.18
C ALA A 44 -2.38 27.17 -4.88
N PRO A 45 -2.86 27.18 -6.13
CA PRO A 45 -3.07 25.94 -6.88
C PRO A 45 -1.71 25.36 -7.25
N SER A 46 -1.21 24.42 -6.44
CA SER A 46 -0.10 23.56 -6.82
C SER A 46 -0.59 22.66 -7.95
N SER A 47 -0.23 23.01 -9.19
CA SER A 47 -0.20 22.05 -10.28
C SER A 47 0.71 20.91 -9.84
N VAL A 48 0.11 19.77 -9.53
CA VAL A 48 0.83 18.50 -9.40
C VAL A 48 1.48 18.23 -10.76
N SER A 49 2.78 18.51 -10.86
CA SER A 49 3.64 17.88 -11.84
C SER A 49 3.53 16.39 -11.56
N VAL A 50 3.00 15.64 -12.52
CA VAL A 50 3.03 14.18 -12.47
C VAL A 50 4.50 13.81 -12.54
N ASP A 51 5.07 13.37 -11.41
CA ASP A 51 6.39 12.76 -11.38
C ASP A 51 6.42 11.62 -12.40
N ASP A 52 7.47 11.59 -13.23
CA ASP A 52 7.75 10.62 -14.30
C ASP A 52 7.96 9.18 -13.77
N ASP A 53 7.72 8.95 -12.47
CA ASP A 53 7.90 7.67 -11.76
C ASP A 53 6.59 6.85 -11.62
N VAL A 54 5.48 7.30 -12.20
CA VAL A 54 4.26 6.48 -12.29
C VAL A 54 4.33 5.59 -13.53
N LEU A 55 4.89 4.39 -13.36
CA LEU A 55 4.89 3.35 -14.41
C LEU A 55 3.47 2.75 -14.56
N GLU A 56 2.80 3.11 -15.65
CA GLU A 56 1.49 2.55 -16.02
C GLU A 56 1.67 1.14 -16.63
N LEU A 57 1.47 0.10 -15.82
CA LEU A 57 1.68 -1.31 -16.20
C LEU A 57 0.51 -1.90 -17.01
N THR A 58 0.06 -1.18 -18.05
CA THR A 58 -1.03 -1.63 -18.93
C THR A 58 -0.52 -2.40 -20.15
N GLU A 59 0.79 -2.41 -20.39
CA GLU A 59 1.41 -3.13 -21.51
C GLU A 59 2.03 -4.45 -21.03
N ALA A 60 1.37 -5.57 -21.34
CA ALA A 60 1.94 -6.89 -21.17
C ALA A 60 3.01 -7.09 -22.25
N LEU A 61 4.28 -7.17 -21.84
CA LEU A 61 5.38 -7.54 -22.73
C LEU A 61 5.21 -9.01 -23.16
N ASP A 62 4.59 -9.24 -24.31
CA ASP A 62 4.66 -10.51 -25.04
C ASP A 62 5.95 -10.51 -25.85
N ASP A 63 7.03 -11.09 -25.29
CA ASP A 63 8.23 -11.41 -26.05
C ASP A 63 8.30 -12.95 -26.21
N PRO A 64 7.73 -13.52 -27.28
CA PRO A 64 7.91 -14.95 -27.58
C PRO A 64 9.31 -15.14 -28.14
N ARG A 65 10.31 -15.26 -27.26
CA ARG A 65 11.65 -15.68 -27.67
C ARG A 65 11.56 -17.10 -28.25
N PRO A 66 12.09 -17.34 -29.47
CA PRO A 66 11.95 -18.62 -30.16
C PRO A 66 12.56 -19.77 -29.36
N ALA A 67 11.81 -20.87 -29.29
CA ALA A 67 12.23 -22.12 -28.68
C ALA A 67 13.49 -22.66 -29.35
N ALA A 68 14.65 -22.40 -28.74
CA ALA A 68 15.84 -23.18 -28.99
C ALA A 68 15.65 -24.51 -28.25
N SER A 69 15.43 -25.59 -29.00
CA SER A 69 15.47 -26.96 -28.48
C SER A 69 16.92 -27.27 -28.08
N ALA A 70 17.30 -26.88 -26.87
CA ALA A 70 18.47 -27.40 -26.18
C ALA A 70 18.13 -28.83 -25.71
N PRO A 71 19.09 -29.77 -25.69
CA PRO A 71 18.86 -31.08 -25.09
C PRO A 71 18.32 -30.86 -23.69
N ALA A 72 17.20 -31.52 -23.35
CA ALA A 72 16.58 -31.45 -22.05
C ALA A 72 17.64 -31.71 -20.98
N ALA A 73 18.19 -30.63 -20.41
CA ALA A 73 18.89 -30.71 -19.16
C ALA A 73 17.82 -31.21 -18.19
N ALA A 74 18.01 -32.43 -17.69
CA ALA A 74 17.35 -32.84 -16.48
C ALA A 74 17.67 -31.76 -15.46
N VAL A 75 16.70 -30.89 -15.20
CA VAL A 75 16.64 -30.14 -13.94
C VAL A 75 16.54 -31.24 -12.90
N GLU A 76 17.69 -31.61 -12.34
CA GLU A 76 17.73 -32.26 -11.04
C GLU A 76 16.94 -31.33 -10.13
N ASP A 77 15.76 -31.79 -9.75
CA ASP A 77 14.85 -31.10 -8.85
C ASP A 77 15.57 -31.04 -7.50
N ASP A 78 16.37 -29.99 -7.27
CA ASP A 78 16.94 -29.63 -5.96
C ASP A 78 15.83 -29.14 -5.01
N SER A 79 14.63 -29.70 -5.16
CA SER A 79 13.53 -29.52 -4.24
C SER A 79 13.86 -30.32 -3.00
N VAL A 80 14.19 -29.59 -1.94
CA VAL A 80 14.31 -30.13 -0.58
C VAL A 80 12.99 -30.74 -0.07
N VAL A 81 11.88 -30.60 -0.81
CA VAL A 81 10.57 -31.13 -0.45
C VAL A 81 10.23 -32.32 -1.34
N SER A 82 10.02 -33.48 -0.71
CA SER A 82 9.55 -34.66 -1.42
C SER A 82 8.13 -34.46 -2.00
N PRO A 83 7.80 -35.06 -3.16
CA PRO A 83 6.46 -34.95 -3.74
C PRO A 83 5.37 -35.48 -2.80
N ALA A 84 5.69 -36.49 -1.97
CA ALA A 84 4.79 -36.99 -0.94
C ALA A 84 4.50 -35.95 0.14
N SER A 85 5.52 -35.20 0.57
CA SER A 85 5.39 -34.11 1.55
C SER A 85 4.56 -32.95 1.00
N ALA A 86 4.78 -32.56 -0.25
CA ALA A 86 3.98 -31.54 -0.92
C ALA A 86 2.51 -31.96 -1.04
N SER A 87 2.26 -33.22 -1.44
CA SER A 87 0.91 -33.78 -1.50
C SER A 87 0.24 -33.83 -0.12
N ALA A 88 0.99 -34.14 0.94
CA ALA A 88 0.48 -34.16 2.30
C ALA A 88 0.12 -32.75 2.79
N ALA A 89 0.94 -31.74 2.49
CA ALA A 89 0.66 -30.34 2.82
C ALA A 89 -0.60 -29.83 2.11
N LEU A 90 -0.74 -30.12 0.81
CA LEU A 90 -1.94 -29.80 0.04
C LEU A 90 -3.19 -30.50 0.59
N ALA A 91 -3.08 -31.77 0.97
CA ALA A 91 -4.18 -32.49 1.60
C ALA A 91 -4.58 -31.90 2.96
N ALA A 92 -3.60 -31.46 3.76
CA ALA A 92 -3.86 -30.80 5.04
C ALA A 92 -4.54 -29.43 4.86
N LEU A 93 -4.09 -28.63 3.88
CA LEU A 93 -4.71 -27.36 3.51
C LEU A 93 -6.14 -27.56 2.98
N ALA A 94 -6.36 -28.56 2.13
CA ALA A 94 -7.68 -28.90 1.63
C ALA A 94 -8.64 -29.31 2.76
N ARG A 95 -8.16 -30.07 3.75
CA ARG A 95 -8.93 -30.43 4.95
C ARG A 95 -9.25 -29.22 5.82
N LEU A 96 -8.30 -28.30 5.99
CA LEU A 96 -8.54 -27.05 6.72
C LEU A 96 -9.60 -26.20 6.03
N ASN A 97 -9.51 -26.06 4.71
CA ASN A 97 -10.49 -25.31 3.91
C ASN A 97 -11.87 -25.98 3.94
N ALA A 98 -11.94 -27.32 3.93
CA ALA A 98 -13.20 -28.05 4.07
C ALA A 98 -13.79 -27.98 5.48
N ALA A 99 -12.95 -27.80 6.51
CA ALA A 99 -13.37 -27.58 7.89
C ALA A 99 -13.74 -26.11 8.18
N ALA A 100 -13.46 -25.19 7.26
CA ALA A 100 -13.89 -23.81 7.38
C ALA A 100 -15.43 -23.74 7.35
N PRO A 101 -16.06 -23.04 8.31
CA PRO A 101 -17.50 -22.91 8.32
C PRO A 101 -17.99 -22.17 7.08
N PRO A 102 -19.17 -22.53 6.52
CA PRO A 102 -19.74 -21.81 5.40
C PRO A 102 -20.01 -20.34 5.79
N PRO A 103 -19.97 -19.40 4.82
CA PRO A 103 -20.09 -17.96 5.11
C PRO A 103 -21.40 -17.57 5.82
N ALA A 104 -22.44 -18.41 5.74
CA ALA A 104 -23.71 -18.23 6.45
C ALA A 104 -23.68 -18.67 7.94
N ALA A 105 -22.66 -19.42 8.38
CA ALA A 105 -22.42 -19.72 9.79
C ALA A 105 -21.42 -18.74 10.43
N ALA A 106 -20.81 -17.85 9.63
CA ALA A 106 -19.85 -16.83 10.07
C ALA A 106 -20.49 -15.65 10.82
N HIS A 107 -21.81 -15.65 11.02
CA HIS A 107 -22.56 -14.64 11.80
C HIS A 107 -22.21 -14.57 13.30
N LYS A 108 -21.07 -15.13 13.74
CA LYS A 108 -20.55 -15.00 15.11
C LYS A 108 -19.10 -14.48 15.17
N SER A 109 -18.43 -14.34 14.03
CA SER A 109 -17.10 -13.73 13.94
C SER A 109 -17.22 -12.49 13.09
N GLN A 110 -17.48 -11.37 13.77
CA GLN A 110 -17.43 -10.01 13.24
C GLN A 110 -16.31 -9.90 12.21
N THR A 111 -16.69 -9.62 10.96
CA THR A 111 -15.68 -9.45 9.92
C THR A 111 -14.94 -8.15 10.15
N VAL A 112 -13.72 -8.04 9.63
CA VAL A 112 -12.97 -6.78 9.68
C VAL A 112 -13.77 -5.64 9.02
N ASP A 113 -14.53 -5.93 7.97
CA ASP A 113 -15.44 -4.95 7.36
C ASP A 113 -16.50 -4.47 8.35
N ASP A 114 -17.12 -5.36 9.13
CA ASP A 114 -18.11 -4.97 10.12
C ASP A 114 -17.51 -4.08 11.23
N LEU A 115 -16.30 -4.40 11.70
CA LEU A 115 -15.58 -3.57 12.68
C LEU A 115 -15.24 -2.20 12.09
N VAL A 116 -14.68 -2.16 10.88
CA VAL A 116 -14.34 -0.91 10.18
C VAL A 116 -15.59 -0.08 9.93
N ARG A 117 -16.71 -0.71 9.55
CA ARG A 117 -18.00 -0.05 9.34
C ARG A 117 -18.57 0.48 10.64
N GLU A 118 -18.48 -0.25 11.74
CA GLU A 118 -18.91 0.20 13.06
C GLU A 118 -18.12 1.44 13.51
N LEU A 119 -16.80 1.44 13.27
CA LEU A 119 -15.91 2.56 13.64
C LEU A 119 -16.04 3.77 12.71
N LEU A 120 -16.20 3.59 11.40
CA LEU A 120 -16.30 4.70 10.44
C LEU A 120 -17.68 5.36 10.41
N ARG A 121 -18.74 4.64 10.76
CA ARG A 121 -20.11 5.17 10.74
C ARG A 121 -20.30 6.46 11.54
N PRO A 122 -19.83 6.59 12.81
CA PRO A 122 -19.96 7.84 13.56
C PRO A 122 -19.15 8.98 12.94
N MET A 123 -17.90 8.73 12.51
CA MET A 123 -17.04 9.77 11.92
C MET A 123 -17.60 10.31 10.60
N LEU A 124 -18.10 9.42 9.73
CA LEU A 124 -18.72 9.81 8.48
C LEU A 124 -20.05 10.55 8.71
N LYS A 125 -20.83 10.14 9.71
CA LYS A 125 -22.07 10.83 10.07
C LYS A 125 -21.80 12.27 10.53
N GLU A 126 -20.88 12.46 11.46
CA GLU A 126 -20.54 13.79 11.97
C GLU A 126 -20.03 14.69 10.84
N TRP A 127 -19.17 14.15 9.97
CA TRP A 127 -18.68 14.89 8.81
C TRP A 127 -19.82 15.25 7.85
N LEU A 128 -20.71 14.31 7.53
CA LEU A 128 -21.86 14.57 6.65
C LEU A 128 -22.78 15.62 7.29
N ASP A 129 -23.10 15.52 8.56
CA ASP A 129 -23.96 16.50 9.24
C ASP A 129 -23.35 17.92 9.19
N ALA A 130 -22.02 18.04 9.27
CA ALA A 130 -21.32 19.33 9.19
C ALA A 130 -21.12 19.86 7.76
N ASN A 131 -20.98 18.98 6.76
CA ASN A 131 -20.53 19.37 5.41
C ASN A 131 -21.61 19.25 4.32
N LEU A 132 -22.65 18.44 4.54
CA LEU A 132 -23.70 18.16 3.56
C LEU A 132 -24.48 19.43 3.15
N PRO A 133 -24.85 20.37 4.05
CA PRO A 133 -25.55 21.59 3.65
C PRO A 133 -24.79 22.38 2.58
N ARG A 134 -23.50 22.63 2.83
CA ARG A 134 -22.63 23.37 1.91
C ARG A 134 -22.44 22.64 0.58
N LEU A 135 -22.26 21.32 0.61
CA LEU A 135 -22.09 20.51 -0.60
C LEU A 135 -23.35 20.55 -1.48
N VAL A 136 -24.54 20.54 -0.87
CA VAL A 136 -25.81 20.64 -1.60
C VAL A 136 -25.99 22.02 -2.20
N GLU A 137 -25.70 23.11 -1.47
CA GLU A 137 -25.74 24.47 -2.00
C GLU A 137 -24.85 24.61 -3.26
N GLN A 138 -23.60 24.14 -3.19
CA GLN A 138 -22.69 24.15 -4.32
C GLN A 138 -23.20 23.30 -5.50
N ALA A 139 -23.85 22.17 -5.23
CA ALA A 139 -24.42 21.32 -6.27
C ALA A 139 -25.64 21.99 -6.95
N VAL A 140 -26.52 22.62 -6.16
CA VAL A 140 -27.69 23.35 -6.66
C VAL A 140 -27.28 24.58 -7.46
N GLU A 141 -26.32 25.38 -6.98
CA GLU A 141 -25.79 26.53 -7.71
C GLU A 141 -25.19 26.12 -9.07
N ARG A 142 -24.47 25.00 -9.11
CA ARG A 142 -23.96 24.43 -10.37
C ARG A 142 -25.09 23.98 -11.30
N GLU A 143 -26.16 23.40 -10.76
CA GLU A 143 -27.33 22.99 -11.55
C GLU A 143 -28.10 24.19 -12.11
N VAL A 144 -28.37 25.21 -11.28
CA VAL A 144 -29.06 26.44 -11.71
C VAL A 144 -28.21 27.20 -12.72
N SER A 145 -26.90 27.32 -12.52
CA SER A 145 -25.99 27.97 -13.48
C SER A 145 -25.98 27.24 -14.83
N ARG A 146 -26.03 25.90 -14.80
CA ARG A 146 -26.12 25.08 -16.02
C ARG A 146 -27.45 25.29 -16.75
N ILE A 147 -28.57 25.30 -16.02
CA ILE A 147 -29.90 25.54 -16.59
C ILE A 147 -29.99 26.96 -17.14
N ALA A 148 -29.49 27.96 -16.42
CA ALA A 148 -29.49 29.35 -16.86
C ALA A 148 -28.65 29.54 -18.13
N SER A 149 -27.46 28.92 -18.21
CA SER A 149 -26.63 28.95 -19.42
C SER A 149 -27.26 28.17 -20.59
N GLY A 150 -27.92 27.04 -20.30
CA GLY A 150 -28.60 26.21 -21.29
C GLY A 150 -29.92 26.81 -21.81
N ALA A 151 -30.61 27.59 -20.99
CA ALA A 151 -31.84 28.30 -21.36
C ALA A 151 -31.56 29.55 -22.21
N VAL A 152 -30.42 30.21 -22.00
CA VAL A 152 -29.99 31.38 -22.81
C VAL A 152 -29.54 30.99 -24.23
N ARG A 153 -29.22 29.72 -24.48
CA ARG A 153 -28.75 29.22 -25.79
C ARG A 153 -29.87 28.65 -26.68
N ARG A 154 -31.12 28.65 -26.22
CA ARG A 154 -32.29 28.24 -27.02
C ARG A 154 -33.20 29.44 -27.27
#